data_AF-A0A504JAP5-F1
#
_entry.id   AF-A0A504JAP5-F1
#
_cell.length_a   1.000
_cell.length_b   1.000
_cell.length_c   1.000
_cell.angle_alpha   90.00
_cell.angle_beta   90.00
_cell.angle_gamma   90.00
#
_symmetry.space_group_name_H-M   'P 1'
#
loop_
_entity.id
_entity.type
_entity.pdbx_description
1 polymer ?
#
loop_
_entity_poly.entity_id
_entity_poly.type
_entity_poly.pdbx_seq_one_letter_code
_entity_poly.pdbx_strand_id
1 'polypeptide(L)'
;MNTLPLKNHVLLLLMSFLTWGFFVLVGLPDYYLSWTYEAKVLIVIAVTIVYIPLGKLLTKKMFPDKEYFKNSIWLAFYLTIPLFIYDTIFIGIVGGEGLKFIPKYWFLTFFYFSFWVQFPLIGLVMEKNLIEKKTN
;
A
#
# COMPACT_ATOMS: atom_id res chain seq x y z
N MET A 1 18.40 10.50 6.70
CA MET A 1 17.97 10.05 5.35
C MET A 1 19.14 10.37 4.43
N ASN A 2 19.87 9.38 3.90
CA ASN A 2 20.53 9.67 2.63
C ASN A 2 19.39 9.90 1.65
N THR A 3 19.30 11.13 1.16
CA THR A 3 18.11 11.69 0.50
C THR A 3 17.67 10.79 -0.64
N LEU A 4 16.45 10.23 -0.56
CA LEU A 4 15.86 9.59 -1.73
C LEU A 4 15.91 10.61 -2.88
N PRO A 5 16.31 10.20 -4.09
CA PRO A 5 16.27 11.08 -5.23
C PRO A 5 14.83 11.60 -5.44
N LEU A 6 14.67 12.87 -5.80
CA LEU A 6 13.35 13.46 -6.12
C LEU A 6 12.56 12.60 -7.11
N LYS A 7 13.26 12.02 -8.10
CA LYS A 7 12.71 11.06 -9.06
C LYS A 7 11.96 9.91 -8.38
N ASN A 8 12.52 9.32 -7.32
CA ASN A 8 11.92 8.18 -6.63
C ASN A 8 10.71 8.61 -5.80
N HIS A 9 10.75 9.80 -5.18
CA HIS A 9 9.58 10.37 -4.52
C HIS A 9 8.40 10.54 -5.48
N VAL A 10 8.66 11.14 -6.66
CA VAL A 10 7.65 11.33 -7.70
C VAL A 10 7.13 9.99 -8.23
N LEU A 11 8.01 9.01 -8.46
CA LEU A 11 7.61 7.68 -8.92
C LEU A 11 6.73 6.95 -7.90
N LEU A 12 7.06 7.01 -6.61
CA LEU A 12 6.26 6.41 -5.54
C LEU A 12 4.87 7.05 -5.44
N LEU A 13 4.79 8.38 -5.52
CA LEU A 13 3.50 9.09 -5.55
C LEU A 13 2.69 8.75 -6.79
N LEU A 14 3.31 8.74 -7.97
CA LEU A 14 2.65 8.36 -9.22
C LEU A 14 2.13 6.92 -9.16
N MET A 15 2.92 5.99 -8.64
CA MET A 15 2.48 4.61 -8.43
C MET A 15 1.28 4.53 -7.48
N SER A 16 1.28 5.29 -6.39
CA SER A 16 0.14 5.32 -5.45
C SER A 16 -1.13 5.81 -6.14
N PHE A 17 -1.02 6.85 -6.97
CA PHE A 17 -2.13 7.40 -7.75
C PHE A 17 -2.64 6.40 -8.80
N LEU A 18 -1.74 5.73 -9.52
CA LEU A 18 -2.13 4.71 -10.51
C LEU A 18 -2.77 3.49 -9.85
N THR A 19 -2.25 3.09 -8.69
CA THR A 19 -2.82 1.99 -7.89
C THR A 19 -4.21 2.35 -7.41
N TRP A 20 -4.39 3.56 -6.86
CA TRP A 20 -5.69 4.10 -6.48
C TRP A 20 -6.66 4.08 -7.65
N GLY A 21 -6.28 4.69 -8.78
CA GLY A 21 -7.13 4.78 -9.97
C GLY A 21 -7.53 3.41 -10.51
N PHE A 22 -6.61 2.43 -10.50
CA PHE A 22 -6.93 1.05 -10.86
C PHE A 22 -8.00 0.45 -9.94
N PHE A 23 -7.87 0.59 -8.61
CA PHE A 23 -8.88 0.08 -7.67
C PHE A 23 -10.22 0.83 -7.78
N VAL A 24 -10.23 2.13 -8.02
CA VAL A 24 -11.47 2.88 -8.29
C VAL A 24 -12.17 2.29 -9.52
N LEU A 25 -11.45 2.15 -10.63
CA LEU A 25 -12.03 1.65 -11.89
C LEU A 25 -12.61 0.25 -11.76
N VAL A 26 -11.90 -0.66 -11.09
CA VAL A 26 -12.37 -2.03 -10.84
C VAL A 26 -13.56 -2.04 -9.87
N GLY A 27 -13.63 -1.07 -8.95
CA GLY A 27 -14.70 -0.97 -7.97
C GLY A 27 -15.97 -0.28 -8.48
N LEU A 28 -15.98 0.32 -9.67
CA LEU A 28 -17.16 1.03 -10.19
C LEU A 28 -18.39 0.10 -10.33
N PRO A 29 -19.61 0.64 -10.20
CA PRO A 29 -19.94 2.06 -10.02
C PRO A 29 -19.94 2.54 -8.56
N ASP A 30 -19.95 1.64 -7.58
CA ASP A 30 -20.17 1.97 -6.16
C ASP A 30 -18.98 1.64 -5.26
N TYR A 31 -17.80 1.59 -5.86
CA TYR A 31 -16.51 1.33 -5.23
C TYR A 31 -16.53 0.07 -4.34
N TYR A 32 -16.93 -1.05 -4.96
CA TYR A 32 -17.07 -2.39 -4.37
C TYR A 32 -18.22 -2.56 -3.36
N LEU A 33 -19.06 -1.55 -3.08
CA LEU A 33 -20.11 -1.71 -2.08
C LEU A 33 -21.11 -2.83 -2.44
N SER A 34 -21.46 -2.96 -3.71
CA SER A 34 -22.35 -3.98 -4.27
C SER A 34 -21.79 -5.40 -4.22
N TRP A 35 -20.48 -5.56 -4.04
CA TRP A 35 -19.86 -6.89 -3.97
C TRP A 35 -20.33 -7.65 -2.72
N THR A 36 -20.44 -8.97 -2.85
CA THR A 36 -20.73 -9.83 -1.70
C THR A 36 -19.62 -9.73 -0.66
N TYR A 37 -19.94 -10.10 0.58
CA TYR A 37 -18.96 -10.07 1.67
C TYR A 37 -17.79 -11.02 1.38
N GLU A 38 -18.06 -12.20 0.83
CA GLU A 38 -17.06 -13.20 0.46
C GLU A 38 -16.11 -12.66 -0.61
N ALA A 39 -16.64 -11.98 -1.63
CA ALA A 39 -15.82 -11.37 -2.67
C ALA A 39 -14.88 -10.30 -2.09
N LYS A 40 -15.37 -9.48 -1.15
CA LYS A 40 -14.56 -8.47 -0.43
C LYS A 40 -13.44 -9.14 0.40
N VAL A 41 -13.74 -10.23 1.09
CA VAL A 41 -12.73 -10.99 1.84
C VAL A 41 -11.68 -11.59 0.91
N LEU A 42 -12.11 -12.22 -0.20
CA LEU A 42 -11.21 -12.82 -1.17
C LEU A 42 -10.27 -11.80 -1.81
N ILE A 43 -10.78 -10.61 -2.19
CA ILE A 43 -9.91 -9.57 -2.76
C ILE A 43 -8.93 -9.02 -1.72
N VAL A 44 -9.34 -8.88 -0.46
CA VAL A 44 -8.43 -8.51 0.63
C VAL A 44 -7.27 -9.50 0.75
N ILE A 45 -7.56 -10.80 0.76
CA ILE A 45 -6.54 -11.85 0.83
C ILE A 45 -5.66 -11.84 -0.43
N ALA A 46 -6.27 -11.80 -1.61
CA ALA A 46 -5.56 -11.86 -2.89
C ALA A 46 -4.58 -10.69 -3.05
N VAL A 47 -5.05 -9.46 -2.79
CA VAL A 47 -4.21 -8.26 -2.84
C VAL A 47 -3.10 -8.35 -1.80
N THR A 48 -3.40 -8.77 -0.57
CA THR A 48 -2.37 -8.95 0.47
C THR A 48 -1.27 -9.90 0.01
N ILE A 49 -1.62 -11.05 -0.59
CA ILE A 49 -0.64 -12.02 -1.11
C ILE A 49 0.21 -11.41 -2.23
N VAL A 50 -0.42 -10.70 -3.19
CA VAL A 50 0.28 -10.04 -4.30
C VAL A 50 1.27 -8.99 -3.80
N TYR A 51 0.93 -8.27 -2.73
CA TYR A 51 1.79 -7.25 -2.16
C TYR A 51 3.02 -7.80 -1.41
N ILE A 52 3.11 -9.11 -1.14
CA ILE A 52 4.31 -9.72 -0.56
C ILE A 52 5.51 -9.65 -1.51
N PRO A 53 5.49 -10.27 -2.71
CA PRO A 53 6.60 -10.18 -3.65
C PRO A 53 6.77 -8.75 -4.19
N LEU A 54 5.67 -8.01 -4.36
CA LEU A 54 5.73 -6.63 -4.84
C LEU A 54 6.42 -5.71 -3.83
N GLY A 55 6.07 -5.80 -2.53
CA GLY A 55 6.71 -5.01 -1.47
C GLY A 55 8.22 -5.25 -1.40
N LYS A 56 8.66 -6.50 -1.54
CA LYS A 56 10.09 -6.85 -1.65
C LYS A 56 10.75 -6.20 -2.87
N LEU A 57 10.10 -6.28 -4.03
CA LEU A 57 10.60 -5.71 -5.28
C LEU A 57 10.71 -4.18 -5.19
N LEU A 58 9.67 -3.51 -4.70
CA LEU A 58 9.61 -2.06 -4.58
C LEU A 58 10.64 -1.54 -3.57
N THR A 59 10.75 -2.19 -2.41
CA THR A 59 11.77 -1.83 -1.41
C THR A 59 13.17 -1.90 -2.01
N LYS A 60 13.49 -2.95 -2.79
CA LYS A 60 14.81 -3.12 -3.41
C LYS A 60 15.08 -2.15 -4.56
N LYS A 61 14.06 -1.79 -5.35
CA LYS A 61 14.23 -0.95 -6.55
C LYS A 61 14.20 0.54 -6.24
N MET A 62 13.36 0.97 -5.30
CA MET A 62 13.08 2.39 -5.05
C MET A 62 13.99 2.99 -3.98
N PHE A 63 14.58 2.16 -3.13
CA PHE A 63 15.44 2.60 -2.04
C PHE A 63 16.87 2.10 -2.29
N PRO A 64 17.86 3.01 -2.42
CA PRO A 64 19.22 2.65 -2.81
C PRO A 64 20.03 2.00 -1.68
N ASP A 65 19.69 2.29 -0.43
CA ASP A 65 20.30 1.74 0.77
C ASP A 65 19.68 0.39 1.16
N LYS A 66 20.46 -0.41 1.90
CA LYS A 66 20.05 -1.75 2.34
C LYS A 66 19.38 -1.75 3.73
N GLU A 67 18.94 -0.59 4.22
CA GLU A 67 18.16 -0.43 5.46
C GLU A 67 16.71 -0.87 5.23
N TYR A 68 16.48 -2.17 4.94
CA TYR A 68 15.21 -2.66 4.41
C TYR A 68 14.00 -2.43 5.32
N PHE A 69 14.15 -2.56 6.64
CA PHE A 69 13.07 -2.29 7.59
C PHE A 69 12.59 -0.84 7.54
N LYS A 70 13.52 0.10 7.62
CA LYS A 70 13.21 1.54 7.57
C LYS A 70 12.63 1.93 6.20
N ASN A 71 13.18 1.38 5.13
CA ASN A 71 12.72 1.64 3.77
C ASN A 71 11.31 1.10 3.53
N SER A 72 10.96 -0.03 4.13
CA SER A 72 9.62 -0.59 3.99
C SER A 72 8.55 0.17 4.79
N ILE A 73 8.91 0.81 5.91
CA ILE A 73 8.05 1.79 6.59
C ILE A 73 7.77 2.99 5.67
N TRP A 74 8.80 3.53 5.02
CA TRP A 74 8.60 4.61 4.04
C TRP A 74 7.76 4.16 2.84
N LEU A 75 7.94 2.93 2.38
CA LEU A 75 7.08 2.37 1.33
C LEU A 75 5.61 2.31 1.78
N ALA A 76 5.34 1.90 3.04
CA ALA A 76 4.00 1.89 3.60
C ALA A 76 3.41 3.30 3.64
N PHE A 77 4.19 4.29 4.06
CA PHE A 77 3.80 5.70 4.06
C PHE A 77 3.44 6.21 2.65
N TYR A 78 4.34 6.02 1.68
CA TYR A 78 4.13 6.49 0.30
C TYR A 78 2.97 5.81 -0.42
N LEU A 79 2.57 4.61 0.01
CA LEU A 79 1.42 3.93 -0.56
C LEU A 79 0.13 4.34 0.15
N THR A 80 0.08 4.19 1.47
CA THR A 80 -1.18 4.28 2.25
C THR A 80 -1.66 5.72 2.45
N ILE A 81 -0.77 6.67 2.69
CA ILE A 81 -1.18 8.06 2.99
C ILE A 81 -1.79 8.72 1.75
N PRO A 82 -1.16 8.67 0.55
CA PRO A 82 -1.80 9.18 -0.66
C PRO A 82 -3.11 8.47 -0.98
N LEU A 83 -3.16 7.13 -0.88
CA LEU A 83 -4.40 6.36 -1.09
C LEU A 83 -5.54 6.85 -0.19
N PHE A 84 -5.29 6.98 1.12
CA PHE A 84 -6.28 7.48 2.06
C PHE A 84 -6.75 8.91 1.75
N ILE A 85 -5.82 9.79 1.34
CA ILE A 85 -6.16 11.15 0.91
C ILE A 85 -7.06 11.11 -0.33
N TYR A 86 -6.72 10.30 -1.34
CA TYR A 86 -7.52 10.18 -2.55
C TYR A 86 -8.91 9.63 -2.27
N ASP A 87 -9.04 8.63 -1.40
CA ASP A 87 -10.35 8.08 -1.01
C ASP A 87 -11.16 9.03 -0.12
N THR A 88 -10.50 9.81 0.74
CA THR A 88 -11.17 10.87 1.50
C THR A 88 -11.76 11.92 0.56
N ILE A 89 -11.02 12.31 -0.49
CA ILE A 89 -11.52 13.27 -1.49
C ILE A 89 -12.63 12.64 -2.33
N PHE A 90 -12.40 11.44 -2.88
CA PHE A 90 -13.31 10.82 -3.83
C PHE A 90 -14.59 10.29 -3.18
N ILE A 91 -14.48 9.55 -2.09
CA ILE A 91 -15.63 8.96 -1.40
C ILE A 91 -16.21 9.93 -0.38
N GLY A 92 -15.34 10.54 0.43
CA GLY A 92 -15.76 11.40 1.53
C GLY A 92 -16.34 12.74 1.06
N ILE A 93 -15.62 13.45 0.19
CA ILE A 93 -16.02 14.79 -0.28
C ILE A 93 -16.92 14.68 -1.52
N VAL A 94 -16.45 14.06 -2.60
CA VAL A 94 -17.20 13.99 -3.87
C VAL A 94 -18.40 13.04 -3.76
N GLY A 95 -18.23 11.87 -3.12
CA GLY A 95 -19.30 10.92 -2.87
C GLY A 95 -20.25 11.30 -1.72
N GLY A 96 -19.92 12.34 -0.92
CA GLY A 96 -20.78 12.83 0.15
C GLY A 96 -20.83 11.96 1.41
N GLU A 97 -19.97 10.95 1.56
CA GLU A 97 -19.95 10.05 2.73
C GLU A 97 -19.28 10.68 3.97
N GLY A 98 -18.56 11.79 3.82
CA GLY A 98 -17.76 12.39 4.89
C GLY A 98 -16.73 11.39 5.43
N LEU A 99 -16.61 11.21 6.74
CA LEU A 99 -15.75 10.18 7.36
C LEU A 99 -16.44 8.83 7.57
N LYS A 100 -17.73 8.70 7.21
CA LYS A 100 -18.48 7.44 7.36
C LYS A 100 -17.95 6.35 6.44
N PHE A 101 -17.19 6.71 5.40
CA PHE A 101 -16.57 5.75 4.51
C PHE A 101 -15.57 4.83 5.24
N ILE A 102 -14.93 5.29 6.32
CA ILE A 102 -13.93 4.51 7.06
C ILE A 102 -14.52 3.18 7.58
N PRO A 103 -15.62 3.17 8.35
CA PRO A 103 -16.26 1.91 8.75
C PRO A 103 -17.06 1.25 7.62
N LYS A 104 -17.66 2.02 6.70
CA LYS A 104 -18.50 1.48 5.62
C LYS A 104 -17.71 0.69 4.58
N TYR A 105 -16.53 1.19 4.22
CA TYR A 105 -15.58 0.57 3.29
C TYR A 105 -14.44 -0.10 4.09
N TRP A 106 -14.82 -0.96 5.04
CA TRP A 106 -13.87 -1.61 5.96
C TRP A 106 -12.69 -2.29 5.26
N PHE A 107 -12.88 -2.77 4.03
CA PHE A 107 -11.84 -3.42 3.24
C PHE A 107 -10.77 -2.43 2.76
N LEU A 108 -11.12 -1.16 2.48
CA LEU A 108 -10.15 -0.10 2.21
C LEU A 108 -9.38 0.26 3.47
N THR A 109 -10.10 0.44 4.58
CA THR A 109 -9.53 0.71 5.90
C THR A 109 -8.53 -0.39 6.33
N PHE A 110 -8.87 -1.64 6.04
CA PHE A 110 -7.97 -2.77 6.27
C PHE A 110 -6.64 -2.58 5.52
N PHE A 111 -6.66 -2.19 4.24
CA PHE A 111 -5.43 -1.98 3.47
C PHE A 111 -4.61 -0.78 3.96
N TYR A 112 -5.26 0.30 4.40
CA TYR A 112 -4.54 1.43 4.98
C TYR A 112 -3.75 1.04 6.22
N PHE A 113 -4.22 0.05 6.99
CA PHE A 113 -3.54 -0.43 8.19
C PHE A 113 -2.59 -1.60 7.90
N SER A 114 -3.02 -2.59 7.10
CA SER A 114 -2.30 -3.84 6.91
C SER A 114 -0.92 -3.62 6.29
N PHE A 115 -0.75 -2.63 5.41
CA PHE A 115 0.56 -2.32 4.83
C PHE A 115 1.58 -1.77 5.84
N TRP A 116 1.13 -1.15 6.94
CA TRP A 116 2.00 -0.74 8.04
C TRP A 116 2.52 -1.91 8.87
N VAL A 117 1.91 -3.08 8.76
CA VAL A 117 2.40 -4.32 9.39
C VAL A 117 3.16 -5.15 8.35
N GLN A 118 2.54 -5.36 7.19
CA GLN A 118 3.03 -6.23 6.14
C GLN A 118 4.39 -5.78 5.57
N PHE A 119 4.56 -4.51 5.20
CA PHE A 119 5.82 -4.05 4.60
C PHE A 119 6.98 -4.06 5.60
N PRO A 120 6.83 -3.61 6.85
CA PRO A 120 7.87 -3.76 7.86
C PRO A 120 8.31 -5.21 8.07
N LEU A 121 7.36 -6.17 8.14
CA LEU A 121 7.68 -7.59 8.25
C LEU A 121 8.49 -8.10 7.04
N ILE A 122 8.11 -7.70 5.82
CA ILE A 122 8.89 -8.02 4.61
C ILE A 122 10.30 -7.43 4.70
N GLY A 123 10.42 -6.17 5.15
CA GLY A 123 11.70 -5.50 5.35
C GLY A 123 12.61 -6.22 6.35
N LEU A 124 12.07 -6.66 7.49
CA LEU A 124 12.80 -7.46 8.49
C LEU A 124 13.32 -8.77 7.91
N VAL A 125 12.48 -9.50 7.16
CA VAL A 125 12.88 -10.75 6.51
C VAL A 125 13.99 -10.50 5.48
N MET A 126 13.91 -9.41 4.71
CA MET A 126 14.96 -9.05 3.75
C MET A 126 16.29 -8.71 4.45
N GLU A 127 16.24 -8.00 5.57
CA GLU A 127 17.42 -7.61 6.35
C GLU A 127 18.09 -8.82 6.99
N LYS A 128 17.31 -9.73 7.59
CA LYS A 128 17.79 -11.02 8.11
C LYS A 128 18.51 -11.83 7.03
N ASN A 129 17.89 -12.00 5.87
CA ASN A 129 18.48 -12.74 4.74
C ASN A 129 19.79 -12.09 4.23
N LEU A 130 19.89 -10.76 4.30
CA LEU A 130 21.12 -10.04 3.91
C LEU A 130 22.26 -10.29 4.89
N ILE A 131 21.97 -10.33 6.20
CA ILE A 131 22.96 -10.63 7.24
C ILE A 131 23.46 -12.06 7.09
N GLU A 132 22.55 -13.04 6.97
CA GLU A 132 22.91 -14.46 6.80
C GLU A 132 23.78 -14.71 5.56
N LYS A 133 23.55 -13.96 4.47
CA LYS A 133 24.38 -14.04 3.26
C LYS A 133 25.78 -13.43 3.43
N LYS A 134 25.98 -12.52 4.39
CA LYS A 134 27.31 -11.94 4.67
C LYS A 134 28.15 -12.82 5.59
N THR A 135 27.51 -13.69 6.37
CA THR A 135 28.16 -14.57 7.35
C THR A 135 28.51 -15.96 6.82
N ASN A 136 27.96 -16.33 5.66
CA ASN A 136 28.27 -17.56 4.91
C ASN A 136 29.14 -17.22 3.69
#